data_AF-A0A353R5L5-F1
#
_entry.id   AF-A0A353R5L5-F1
#
_cell.length_a   1.000
_cell.length_b   1.000
_cell.length_c   1.000
_cell.angle_alpha   90.00
_cell.angle_beta   90.00
_cell.angle_gamma   90.00
#
_symmetry.space_group_name_H-M   'P 1'
#
loop_
_entity.id
_entity.type
_entity.pdbx_description
1 polymer ?
#
loop_
_entity_poly.entity_id
_entity_poly.type
_entity_poly.pdbx_seq_one_letter_code
_entity_poly.pdbx_strand_id
1 'polypeptide(L)' 'YFHYRHIDVSTLKELARRWMPEVMRGVKKSGAHLALEDIRESVAELVFYRQQLFVSAAQAVVKEAR' A
#
# COMPACT_ATOMS: atom_id res chain seq x y z
N TYR A 1 -10.91 -6.93 21.30
CA TYR A 1 -11.69 -5.75 20.89
C TYR A 1 -10.95 -5.09 19.73
N PHE A 2 -11.61 -4.88 18.58
CA PHE A 2 -11.06 -4.13 17.45
C PHE A 2 -11.61 -2.70 17.45
N HIS A 3 -10.80 -1.73 17.03
CA HIS A 3 -11.23 -0.36 16.85
C HIS A 3 -12.15 -0.23 15.63
N TYR A 4 -13.04 0.76 15.60
CA TYR A 4 -14.00 0.98 14.48
C TYR A 4 -13.36 1.40 13.16
N ARG A 5 -12.07 1.76 13.18
CA ARG A 5 -11.34 2.22 11.99
C ARG A 5 -10.67 1.02 11.35
N HIS A 6 -10.88 0.89 10.05
CA HIS A 6 -10.27 -0.16 9.25
C HIS A 6 -9.22 0.44 8.32
N ILE A 7 -8.18 -0.34 8.05
CA ILE A 7 -7.17 -0.03 7.04
C ILE A 7 -7.32 -1.10 5.96
N ASP A 8 -7.93 -0.71 4.85
CA ASP A 8 -8.16 -1.60 3.72
C ASP A 8 -7.09 -1.38 2.64
N VAL A 9 -6.21 -2.38 2.47
CA VAL A 9 -5.12 -2.35 1.49
C VAL A 9 -5.66 -2.34 0.05
N SER A 10 -6.84 -2.91 -0.19
CA SER A 10 -7.46 -2.94 -1.52
C SER A 10 -7.90 -1.56 -2.00
N THR A 11 -8.24 -0.65 -1.07
CA THR A 11 -8.50 0.76 -1.39
C THR A 11 -7.25 1.39 -2.00
N LEU A 12 -6.07 1.16 -1.41
CA LEU A 12 -4.80 1.68 -1.95
C LEU A 12 -4.47 1.08 -3.31
N LYS A 13 -4.76 -0.21 -3.52
CA LYS A 13 -4.59 -0.87 -4.82
C LYS A 13 -5.42 -0.21 -5.92
N GLU A 14 -6.69 0.08 -5.66
CA GLU A 14 -7.55 0.74 -6.65
C GLU A 14 -7.12 2.18 -6.94
N LEU A 15 -6.60 2.91 -5.93
CA LEU A 15 -6.00 4.22 -6.12
C LEU A 15 -4.71 4.12 -6.94
N ALA A 16 -3.81 3.19 -6.62
CA ALA A 16 -2.57 2.93 -7.34
C ALA A 16 -2.83 2.68 -8.83
N ARG A 17 -3.82 1.84 -9.13
CA ARG A 17 -4.22 1.50 -10.50
C ARG A 17 -4.66 2.71 -11.32
N ARG A 18 -5.24 3.74 -10.69
CA ARG A 18 -5.77 4.94 -11.39
C ARG A 18 -4.78 6.09 -11.41
N TRP A 19 -4.05 6.30 -10.32
CA TRP A 19 -3.17 7.46 -10.15
C TRP A 19 -1.75 7.19 -10.61
N MET A 20 -1.28 5.95 -10.49
CA MET A 20 0.09 5.58 -10.83
C MET A 20 0.18 4.14 -11.36
N PRO A 21 -0.39 3.87 -12.55
CA PRO A 21 -0.51 2.52 -13.11
C PRO A 21 0.82 1.76 -13.23
N GLU A 22 1.94 2.46 -13.36
CA GLU A 22 3.28 1.90 -13.45
C GLU A 22 3.70 1.12 -12.19
N VAL A 23 3.22 1.52 -11.01
CA VAL A 23 3.49 0.86 -9.72
C VAL A 23 2.86 -0.53 -9.66
N MET A 24 1.78 -0.75 -10.42
CA MET A 24 1.08 -2.03 -10.39
C MET A 24 1.87 -3.17 -11.04
N ARG A 25 2.89 -2.85 -11.84
CA ARG A 25 3.77 -3.86 -12.45
C ARG A 25 4.67 -4.57 -11.44
N GLY A 26 4.87 -3.99 -10.24
CA GLY A 26 5.73 -4.54 -9.20
C GLY A 26 5.03 -5.51 -8.23
N VAL A 27 3.69 -5.58 -8.22
CA VAL A 27 2.94 -6.39 -7.26
C VAL A 27 2.62 -7.76 -7.87
N LYS A 28 3.23 -8.82 -7.35
CA LYS A 28 2.88 -10.23 -7.65
C LYS A 28 2.42 -10.94 -6.39
N LYS A 29 1.24 -11.56 -6.41
CA LYS A 29 0.74 -12.42 -5.33
C LYS A 29 1.08 -13.88 -5.63
N SER A 30 1.48 -14.62 -4.59
CA SER A 30 1.87 -16.03 -4.61
C SER A 30 0.64 -16.93 -4.72
N GLY A 31 -0.48 -16.53 -4.12
CA GLY A 31 -1.78 -17.20 -4.32
C GLY A 31 -1.91 -18.57 -3.65
N ALA A 32 -1.16 -18.84 -2.58
CA ALA A 32 -1.16 -20.14 -1.91
C ALA A 32 -2.39 -20.41 -1.01
N HIS A 33 -3.35 -19.48 -0.93
CA HIS A 33 -4.67 -19.63 -0.31
C HIS A 33 -4.68 -20.12 1.15
N LEU A 34 -3.63 -19.83 1.92
CA LEU A 34 -3.59 -20.01 3.38
C LEU A 34 -3.88 -18.68 4.07
N ALA A 35 -4.73 -18.68 5.09
CA ALA A 35 -5.15 -17.45 5.79
C ALA A 35 -3.97 -16.63 6.35
N LEU A 36 -2.93 -17.30 6.88
CA LEU A 36 -1.73 -16.62 7.37
C LEU A 36 -0.89 -16.02 6.23
N GLU A 37 -0.88 -16.66 5.07
CA GLU A 37 -0.17 -16.17 3.90
C GLU A 37 -0.89 -14.96 3.28
N ASP A 38 -2.23 -14.99 3.21
CA ASP A 38 -3.04 -13.85 2.76
C ASP A 38 -2.81 -12.59 3.63
N ILE A 39 -2.66 -12.78 4.94
CA ILE A 39 -2.30 -11.68 5.86
C ILE A 39 -0.90 -11.14 5.54
N ARG A 40 0.09 -12.03 5.37
CA ARG A 40 1.47 -11.63 5.06
C ARG A 40 1.56 -10.92 3.71
N GLU A 41 0.85 -11.41 2.69
CA GLU A 41 0.77 -10.76 1.39
C GLU A 41 0.14 -9.37 1.49
N SER A 42 -0.93 -9.21 2.26
CA SER A 42 -1.58 -7.91 2.45
C SER A 42 -0.67 -6.91 3.16
N VAL A 43 0.11 -7.35 4.16
CA VAL A 43 1.11 -6.50 4.83
C VAL A 43 2.25 -6.12 3.87
N ALA A 44 2.76 -7.07 3.09
CA ALA A 44 3.80 -6.80 2.11
C ALA A 44 3.32 -5.81 1.02
N GLU A 45 2.09 -5.96 0.55
CA GLU A 45 1.44 -5.05 -0.40
C GLU A 45 1.33 -3.63 0.19
N LEU A 46 0.93 -3.49 1.45
CA LEU A 46 0.89 -2.19 2.12
C LEU A 46 2.27 -1.55 2.28
N VAL A 47 3.31 -2.33 2.58
CA VAL A 47 4.70 -1.83 2.65
C VAL A 47 5.16 -1.32 1.30
N PHE A 48 4.86 -2.03 0.21
CA PHE A 48 5.18 -1.60 -1.14
C PHE A 48 4.47 -0.28 -1.50
N TYR A 49 3.16 -0.18 -1.24
CA TYR A 49 2.41 1.06 -1.45
C TYR A 49 2.95 2.22 -0.62
N ARG A 50 3.33 1.99 0.65
CA ARG A 50 3.97 3.00 1.49
C ARG A 50 5.24 3.59 0.86
N GLN A 51 6.03 2.77 0.17
CA GLN A 51 7.29 3.21 -0.44
C GLN A 51 7.08 3.91 -1.80
N GLN A 52 6.06 3.49 -2.56
CA GLN A 52 5.88 3.93 -3.95
C GLN A 52 4.81 5.01 -4.10
N LEU A 53 3.69 4.96 -3.36
CA LEU A 53 2.55 5.88 -3.52
C LEU A 53 2.57 7.09 -2.60
N PHE A 54 3.28 7.03 -1.48
CA PHE A 54 3.29 8.09 -0.49
C PHE A 54 4.63 8.81 -0.49
N VAL A 55 4.58 10.15 -0.41
CA VAL A 55 5.76 10.97 -0.15
C VAL A 55 6.31 10.64 1.24
N SER A 56 7.64 10.59 1.36
CA SER A 56 8.24 10.45 2.69
C SER A 56 7.87 11.69 3.52
N ALA A 57 7.56 11.50 4.80
CA ALA A 57 7.24 12.61 5.70
C ALA A 57 8.37 13.67 5.72
N ALA A 58 9.63 13.25 5.51
CA ALA A 58 10.77 14.14 5.37
C ALA A 58 10.73 14.99 4.08
N GLN A 59 10.18 14.47 2.98
CA GLN A 59 10.08 15.18 1.71
C GLN A 59 8.88 16.14 1.65
N ALA A 60 7.81 15.87 2.41
CA ALA A 60 6.64 16.76 2.46
C ALA A 60 6.97 18.11 3.12
N VAL A 61 7.73 18.09 4.22
CA VAL A 61 8.12 19.30 4.98
C VAL A 61 9.00 20.25 4.15
N VAL A 62 9.87 19.72 3.27
CA VAL A 62 10.75 20.53 2.41
C VAL A 62 9.97 21.24 1.30
N LYS A 63 8.81 20.71 0.89
CA LYS A 63 8.02 21.26 -0.22
C LYS A 63 7.10 22.41 0.21
N GLU A 64 6.65 22.42 1.47
CA GLU A 64 5.86 23.51 2.06
C GLU A 64 6.73 24.72 2.47
N ALA A 65 8.03 24.52 2.66
CA ALA A 65 8.97 25.60 3.03
C ALA A 65 9.49 26.43 1.84
N ARG A 66 8.97 26.21 0.63
CA ARG A 66 9.28 26.96 -0.60
C ARG A 66 8.03 27.63 -1.14
#